data_AF-A0A2N3ECM8-F1
#
_entry.id   AF-A0A2N3ECM8-F1
#
_cell.length_a   1.000
_cell.length_b   1.000
_cell.length_c   1.000
_cell.angle_alpha   90.00
_cell.angle_beta   90.00
_cell.angle_gamma   90.00
#
_symmetry.space_group_name_H-M   'P 1'
#
loop_
_entity.id
_entity.type
_entity.pdbx_description
1 polymer ?
#
loop_
_entity_poly.entity_id
_entity_poly.type
_entity_poly.pdbx_seq_one_letter_code
_entity_poly.pdbx_strand_id
1 'polypeptide(L)'
;MAGIAGCDTVTDIFVADDQTVLPGERLSVMELGAVLEVDPAVADMDIELPPARANPDWPQPGGVPSNAMYHLEASGTFARAWSVNAGSGSSGAARLVAVPVIVGERIYVLDARGSVRAM
;
A
#
# COMPACT_ATOMS: atom_id res chain seq x y z
N MET A 1 34.22 42.23 -4.84
CA MET A 1 33.77 41.66 -3.55
C MET A 1 32.43 42.32 -3.23
N ALA A 2 31.32 41.71 -3.66
CA ALA A 2 29.98 42.21 -3.40
C ALA A 2 29.26 41.11 -2.59
N GLY A 3 29.05 41.37 -1.31
CA GLY A 3 28.34 40.47 -0.41
C GLY A 3 26.84 40.66 -0.57
N ILE A 4 26.13 39.58 -0.92
CA ILE A 4 24.66 39.53 -0.89
C ILE A 4 24.26 39.30 0.56
N ALA A 5 23.82 40.36 1.23
CA ALA A 5 23.09 40.26 2.49
C ALA A 5 21.60 40.09 2.14
N GLY A 6 21.12 38.85 2.17
CA GLY A 6 19.74 38.49 1.81
C GLY A 6 19.24 37.26 2.57
N CYS A 7 19.62 37.12 3.84
CA CYS A 7 19.23 35.97 4.66
C CYS A 7 17.97 36.19 5.52
N ASP A 8 17.41 37.40 5.61
CA ASP A 8 16.22 37.65 6.46
C ASP A 8 14.88 37.35 5.76
N THR A 9 14.84 37.23 4.43
CA THR A 9 13.58 37.02 3.69
C THR A 9 13.19 35.55 3.53
N VAL A 10 14.04 34.60 3.96
CA VAL A 10 13.77 33.15 3.84
C VAL A 10 13.19 32.57 5.13
N THR A 11 13.32 33.24 6.27
CA THR A 11 12.78 32.77 7.56
C THR A 11 11.26 32.84 7.62
N ASP A 12 10.62 33.84 6.98
CA ASP A 12 9.17 34.04 7.05
C ASP A 12 8.34 33.11 6.15
N ILE A 13 8.95 32.37 5.21
CA ILE A 13 8.21 31.45 4.32
C ILE A 13 7.99 30.06 4.95
N PHE A 14 8.61 29.78 6.10
CA PHE A 14 8.48 28.51 6.83
C PHE A 14 7.87 28.67 8.22
N VAL A 15 7.42 29.87 8.59
CA VAL A 15 6.67 30.08 9.83
C VAL A 15 5.23 29.65 9.56
N ALA A 16 4.87 28.49 10.10
CA ALA A 16 3.47 28.10 10.16
C ALA A 16 2.73 29.15 10.99
N ASP A 17 1.60 29.65 10.48
CA ASP A 17 0.70 30.49 11.27
C ASP A 17 0.43 29.81 12.62
N ASP A 18 0.45 30.59 13.69
CA ASP A 18 0.18 30.13 15.06
C ASP A 18 -1.23 29.51 15.11
N GLN A 19 -1.28 28.18 14.94
CA GLN A 19 -2.55 27.47 14.89
C GLN A 19 -3.19 27.60 16.26
N THR A 20 -4.35 28.24 16.31
CA THR A 20 -5.12 28.37 17.54
C THR A 20 -5.39 26.98 18.10
N VAL A 21 -4.68 26.63 19.17
CA VAL A 21 -4.88 25.35 19.86
C VAL A 21 -6.27 25.41 20.48
N LEU A 22 -7.19 24.57 19.98
CA LEU A 22 -8.52 24.47 20.55
C LEU A 22 -8.41 24.05 22.02
N PRO A 23 -8.96 24.84 22.96
CA PRO A 23 -8.96 24.47 24.36
C PRO A 23 -9.87 23.26 24.58
N GLY A 24 -9.38 22.26 25.31
CA GLY A 24 -10.16 21.07 25.64
C GLY A 24 -9.28 19.85 25.86
N GLU A 25 -9.83 18.87 26.58
CA GLU A 25 -9.21 17.56 26.73
C GLU A 25 -9.37 16.77 25.42
N ARG A 26 -8.26 16.20 24.92
CA ARG A 26 -8.28 15.35 23.73
C ARG A 26 -8.64 13.94 24.14
N LEU A 27 -9.88 13.52 23.88
CA LEU A 27 -10.31 12.13 24.06
C LEU A 27 -9.93 11.30 22.84
N SER A 28 -9.35 10.12 23.06
CA SER A 28 -9.01 9.19 21.98
C SER A 28 -10.29 8.55 21.42
N VAL A 29 -10.45 8.60 20.09
CA VAL A 29 -11.57 7.94 19.38
C VAL A 29 -11.43 6.42 19.34
N MET A 30 -10.22 5.91 19.70
CA MET A 30 -9.88 4.48 19.72
C MET A 30 -9.96 3.89 21.14
N GLU A 31 -10.17 4.73 22.16
CA GLU A 31 -10.34 4.32 23.57
C GLU A 31 -11.79 3.94 23.89
N LEU A 32 -12.60 3.59 22.88
CA LEU A 32 -13.82 2.83 23.13
C LEU A 32 -13.39 1.45 23.67
N GLY A 33 -13.21 1.39 24.98
CA GLY A 33 -12.84 0.21 25.77
C GLY A 33 -13.96 -0.81 25.85
N ALA A 34 -14.50 -1.23 24.70
CA ALA A 34 -15.16 -2.51 24.63
C ALA A 34 -14.06 -3.57 24.71
N VAL A 35 -13.94 -4.23 25.86
CA VAL A 35 -13.21 -5.50 25.94
C VAL A 35 -13.86 -6.40 24.90
N LEU A 36 -13.07 -6.90 23.95
CA LEU A 36 -13.57 -7.85 22.95
C LEU A 36 -13.96 -9.13 23.68
N GLU A 37 -15.25 -9.34 23.87
CA GLU A 37 -15.80 -10.56 24.43
C GLU A 37 -16.22 -11.48 23.28
N VAL A 38 -15.92 -12.77 23.42
CA VAL A 38 -16.38 -13.78 22.46
C VAL A 38 -17.90 -13.87 22.57
N ASP A 39 -18.60 -13.69 21.45
CA ASP A 39 -20.04 -13.91 21.40
C ASP A 39 -20.34 -15.42 21.55
N PRO A 40 -21.01 -15.84 22.64
CA PRO A 40 -21.33 -17.25 22.86
C PRO A 40 -22.17 -17.87 21.74
N ALA A 41 -22.92 -17.06 20.98
CA ALA A 41 -23.76 -17.53 19.89
C ALA A 41 -22.95 -18.05 18.68
N VAL A 42 -21.69 -17.63 18.53
CA VAL A 42 -20.81 -18.05 17.43
C VAL A 42 -19.61 -18.86 17.90
N ALA A 43 -19.50 -19.14 19.19
CA ALA A 43 -18.36 -19.84 19.78
C ALA A 43 -18.15 -21.26 19.22
N ASP A 44 -19.25 -21.96 18.91
CA ASP A 44 -19.24 -23.34 18.38
C ASP A 44 -19.58 -23.40 16.88
N MET A 45 -19.53 -22.27 16.17
CA MET A 45 -19.84 -22.24 14.74
C MET A 45 -18.65 -22.75 13.92
N ASP A 46 -18.86 -23.88 13.23
CA ASP A 46 -17.87 -24.39 12.29
C ASP A 46 -17.72 -23.44 11.08
N ILE A 47 -16.47 -23.06 10.79
CA ILE A 47 -16.14 -22.22 9.63
C ILE A 47 -15.77 -23.13 8.47
N GLU A 48 -16.68 -23.26 7.50
CA GLU A 48 -16.40 -23.92 6.24
C GLU A 48 -15.82 -22.93 5.22
N LEU A 49 -14.61 -23.20 4.76
CA LEU A 49 -13.99 -22.45 3.67
C LEU A 49 -14.28 -23.15 2.33
N PRO A 50 -14.63 -22.40 1.26
CA PRO A 50 -14.71 -22.95 -0.09
C PRO A 50 -13.39 -23.63 -0.50
N PRO A 51 -13.37 -24.54 -1.47
CA PRO A 51 -12.10 -25.08 -1.98
C PRO A 51 -11.16 -23.99 -2.50
N ALA A 52 -9.85 -24.18 -2.30
CA ALA A 52 -8.84 -23.30 -2.87
C ALA A 52 -8.84 -23.39 -4.40
N ARG A 53 -8.58 -22.28 -5.09
CA ARG A 53 -8.56 -22.22 -6.57
C ARG A 53 -7.24 -21.72 -7.11
N ALA A 54 -6.76 -22.35 -8.18
CA ALA A 54 -5.67 -21.81 -8.98
C ALA A 54 -6.07 -20.47 -9.61
N ASN A 55 -5.11 -19.56 -9.74
CA ASN A 55 -5.33 -18.24 -10.30
C ASN A 55 -4.23 -17.92 -11.34
N PRO A 56 -4.48 -18.18 -12.64
CA PRO A 56 -3.46 -18.05 -13.68
C PRO A 56 -3.12 -16.59 -13.98
N ASP A 57 -4.08 -15.68 -13.83
CA ASP A 57 -3.96 -14.28 -14.21
C ASP A 57 -4.27 -13.34 -13.05
N TRP A 58 -3.58 -12.20 -13.02
CA TRP A 58 -3.79 -11.08 -12.12
C TRP A 58 -3.90 -9.79 -12.96
N PRO A 59 -4.99 -9.59 -13.71
CA PRO A 59 -5.06 -8.59 -14.79
C PRO A 59 -5.13 -7.14 -14.30
N GLN A 60 -5.42 -6.91 -13.02
CA GLN A 60 -5.58 -5.57 -12.46
C GLN A 60 -5.11 -5.51 -11.00
N PRO A 61 -4.85 -4.31 -10.45
CA PRO A 61 -4.67 -4.15 -9.01
C PRO A 61 -5.86 -4.75 -8.25
N GLY A 62 -5.60 -5.58 -7.24
CA GLY A 62 -6.66 -6.33 -6.54
C GLY A 62 -7.19 -7.58 -7.28
N GLY A 63 -6.67 -7.89 -8.46
CA GLY A 63 -6.91 -9.12 -9.23
C GLY A 63 -8.21 -9.13 -10.04
N VAL A 64 -9.32 -8.72 -9.42
CA VAL A 64 -10.66 -8.62 -10.02
C VAL A 64 -11.29 -7.26 -9.68
N PRO A 65 -12.34 -6.79 -10.39
CA PRO A 65 -12.91 -5.46 -10.14
C PRO A 65 -13.47 -5.30 -8.72
N SER A 66 -13.86 -6.40 -8.07
CA SER A 66 -14.33 -6.42 -6.68
C SER A 66 -13.19 -6.27 -5.65
N ASN A 67 -11.92 -6.33 -6.07
CA ASN A 67 -10.75 -6.43 -5.18
C ASN A 67 -10.81 -7.63 -4.20
N ALA A 68 -11.58 -8.66 -4.53
CA ALA A 68 -11.81 -9.83 -3.67
C ALA A 68 -11.48 -11.13 -4.42
N MET A 69 -10.28 -11.67 -4.19
CA MET A 69 -9.79 -12.88 -4.87
C MET A 69 -10.18 -14.19 -4.17
N TYR A 70 -10.65 -14.11 -2.92
CA TYR A 70 -11.07 -15.24 -2.09
C TYR A 70 -9.96 -16.29 -1.89
N HIS A 71 -10.31 -17.57 -1.80
CA HIS A 71 -9.43 -18.66 -1.40
C HIS A 71 -8.52 -19.10 -2.56
N LEU A 72 -7.39 -18.39 -2.74
CA LEU A 72 -6.39 -18.76 -3.74
C LEU A 72 -5.54 -19.94 -3.27
N GLU A 73 -5.24 -20.83 -4.19
CA GLU A 73 -4.35 -21.97 -3.97
C GLU A 73 -2.89 -21.51 -3.98
N ALA A 74 -2.14 -21.90 -2.95
CA ALA A 74 -0.68 -21.85 -2.93
C ALA A 74 -0.17 -22.99 -2.04
N SER A 75 0.72 -23.83 -2.57
CA SER A 75 1.24 -25.01 -1.88
C SER A 75 2.77 -25.04 -1.86
N GLY A 76 3.33 -25.75 -0.88
CA GLY A 76 4.78 -25.96 -0.76
C GLY A 76 5.53 -24.89 0.04
N THR A 77 6.86 -24.94 -0.04
CA THR A 77 7.75 -23.97 0.63
C THR A 77 8.03 -22.80 -0.31
N PHE A 78 7.73 -21.58 0.13
CA PHE A 78 8.04 -20.39 -0.66
C PHE A 78 9.54 -20.09 -0.62
N ALA A 79 10.17 -20.15 -1.79
CA ALA A 79 11.52 -19.68 -2.03
C ALA A 79 11.53 -18.75 -3.26
N ARG A 80 12.57 -17.94 -3.40
CA ARG A 80 12.72 -17.07 -4.57
C ARG A 80 12.85 -17.92 -5.84
N ALA A 81 11.84 -17.87 -6.71
CA ALA A 81 11.87 -18.59 -8.00
C ALA A 81 12.85 -17.96 -8.99
N TRP A 82 12.86 -16.62 -9.09
CA TRP A 82 13.77 -15.86 -9.96
C TRP A 82 13.82 -14.39 -9.51
N SER A 83 14.72 -13.61 -10.11
CA SER A 83 14.77 -12.16 -9.94
C SER A 83 15.30 -11.51 -11.21
N VAL A 84 14.68 -10.40 -11.62
CA VAL A 84 15.08 -9.61 -12.78
C VAL A 84 15.00 -8.13 -12.46
N ASN A 85 15.78 -7.32 -13.16
CA ASN A 85 15.58 -5.86 -13.13
C ASN A 85 14.36 -5.49 -13.99
N ALA A 86 13.31 -4.97 -13.35
CA ALA A 86 12.07 -4.58 -14.00
C ALA A 86 11.95 -3.07 -14.32
N GLY A 87 13.03 -2.29 -14.14
CA GLY A 87 13.05 -0.87 -14.46
C GLY A 87 13.54 0.03 -13.34
N SER A 88 13.17 1.30 -13.45
CA SER A 88 13.51 2.34 -12.49
C SER A 88 12.59 2.29 -11.27
N GLY A 89 13.18 2.23 -10.07
CA GLY A 89 12.46 2.37 -8.81
C GLY A 89 12.15 3.83 -8.45
N SER A 90 11.64 4.04 -7.24
CA SER A 90 11.36 5.38 -6.70
C SER A 90 12.61 6.25 -6.55
N SER A 91 12.44 7.56 -6.70
CA SER A 91 13.44 8.62 -6.52
C SER A 91 12.77 9.88 -5.96
N GLY A 92 13.53 10.96 -5.71
CA GLY A 92 12.95 12.24 -5.27
C GLY A 92 12.03 12.91 -6.30
N ALA A 93 12.23 12.62 -7.59
CA ALA A 93 11.43 13.21 -8.67
C ALA A 93 10.30 12.30 -9.18
N ALA A 94 10.30 11.01 -8.82
CA ALA A 94 9.34 10.03 -9.34
C ALA A 94 9.11 8.88 -8.35
N ARG A 95 7.87 8.39 -8.22
CA ARG A 95 7.52 7.30 -7.30
C ARG A 95 7.04 6.08 -8.08
N LEU A 96 7.52 4.90 -7.70
CA LEU A 96 6.97 3.63 -8.17
C LEU A 96 5.67 3.34 -7.40
N VAL A 97 4.54 3.43 -8.08
CA VAL A 97 3.19 3.22 -7.50
C VAL A 97 2.38 2.15 -8.24
N ALA A 98 2.82 1.75 -9.43
CA ALA A 98 2.12 0.77 -10.22
C ALA A 98 2.31 -0.64 -9.65
N VAL A 99 1.20 -1.37 -9.50
CA VAL A 99 1.21 -2.79 -9.15
C VAL A 99 1.41 -3.60 -10.45
N PRO A 100 2.29 -4.62 -10.46
CA PRO A 100 2.43 -5.51 -11.61
C PRO A 100 1.11 -6.20 -11.93
N VAL A 101 0.86 -6.48 -13.22
CA VAL A 101 -0.27 -7.29 -13.66
C VAL A 101 0.23 -8.51 -14.42
N ILE A 102 -0.50 -9.61 -14.32
CA ILE A 102 -0.15 -10.90 -14.91
C ILE A 102 -1.28 -11.30 -15.84
N VAL A 103 -1.01 -11.50 -17.11
CA VAL A 103 -2.00 -11.95 -18.09
C VAL A 103 -1.32 -12.81 -19.15
N GLY A 104 -1.85 -14.01 -19.39
CA GLY A 104 -1.36 -14.89 -20.45
C GLY A 104 0.11 -15.25 -20.26
N GLU A 105 0.43 -15.73 -19.06
CA GLU A 105 1.78 -16.19 -18.66
C GLU A 105 2.88 -15.12 -18.71
N ARG A 106 2.50 -13.85 -18.80
CA ARG A 106 3.44 -12.71 -18.83
C ARG A 106 3.20 -11.77 -17.68
N ILE A 107 4.28 -11.18 -17.17
CA ILE A 107 4.23 -10.15 -16.13
C ILE A 107 4.51 -8.80 -16.75
N TYR A 108 3.59 -7.86 -16.57
CA TYR A 108 3.70 -6.49 -17.05
C TYR A 108 3.99 -5.56 -15.88
N VAL A 109 5.06 -4.77 -16.01
CA VAL A 109 5.49 -3.81 -14.99
C VAL A 109 5.62 -2.44 -15.62
N LEU A 110 5.06 -1.42 -14.94
CA LEU A 110 5.26 -0.01 -15.25
C LEU A 110 6.25 0.56 -14.23
N ASP A 111 7.41 1.04 -14.70
CA ASP A 111 8.45 1.60 -13.84
C ASP A 111 8.16 3.06 -13.44
N ALA A 112 8.95 3.61 -12.50
CA ALA A 112 8.73 4.97 -12.00
C ALA A 112 8.94 6.08 -13.06
N ARG A 113 9.56 5.76 -14.21
CA ARG A 113 9.77 6.69 -15.33
C ARG A 113 8.73 6.51 -16.44
N GLY A 114 7.71 5.69 -16.22
CA GLY A 114 6.64 5.45 -17.19
C GLY A 114 7.01 4.43 -18.28
N SER A 115 8.06 3.64 -18.09
CA SER A 115 8.44 2.58 -19.03
C SER A 115 7.72 1.28 -18.71
N VAL A 116 7.13 0.64 -19.72
CA VAL A 116 6.50 -0.69 -19.60
C VAL A 116 7.50 -1.78 -19.96
N ARG A 117 7.56 -2.84 -19.16
CA ARG A 117 8.29 -4.08 -19.47
C ARG A 117 7.37 -5.28 -19.37
N ALA A 118 7.58 -6.25 -20.25
CA ALA A 118 6.96 -7.56 -20.21
C ALA A 118 8.07 -8.62 -20.03
N MET A 119 7.84 -9.58 -19.14
CA MET A 119 8.71 -10.73 -18.88
C MET A 119 7.92 -12.02 -18.93
#